data_AF-A0A2N2XSF3-F1
#
_entry.id   AF-A0A2N2XSF3-F1
#
_cell.length_a   1.000
_cell.length_b   1.000
_cell.length_c   1.000
_cell.angle_alpha   90.00
_cell.angle_beta   90.00
_cell.angle_gamma   90.00
#
_symmetry.space_group_name_H-M   'P 1'
#
loop_
_entity.id
_entity.type
_entity.pdbx_description
1 polymer ?
#
loop_
_entity_poly.entity_id
_entity_poly.type
_entity_poly.pdbx_seq_one_letter_code
_entity_poly.pdbx_strand_id
1 'polypeptide(L)'
;MRVIKLSLILLILLAAWTAKSQWTINAGALKMYTLKIEGNSGPDNTRYLQGLINNQPDVLLARVKIDGSVFIFSETPINAEAIRAMLKSNSGIKAGKITEATFSKEEYYKAYTLFDFPAADYYSDKKPEKLYYQDKQKEEKAYSVAKSIWIEFFPDAYQEIQPAPKELTEMEQKEKAQKGSNIFFKSKTE
;
A
#
# COMPACT_ATOMS: atom_id res chain seq x y z
N MET A 1 46.08 4.22 -24.42
CA MET A 1 45.25 3.90 -23.23
C MET A 1 44.36 5.09 -22.85
N ARG A 2 43.18 5.30 -23.48
CA ARG A 2 42.25 6.40 -23.10
C ARG A 2 40.75 6.11 -23.32
N VAL A 3 40.33 4.85 -23.43
CA VAL A 3 38.90 4.52 -23.73
C VAL A 3 38.15 3.93 -22.52
N ILE A 4 38.84 3.60 -21.43
CA ILE A 4 38.26 2.82 -20.33
C ILE A 4 37.45 3.68 -19.34
N LYS A 5 37.55 5.01 -19.40
CA LYS A 5 36.91 5.90 -18.39
C LYS A 5 35.46 6.28 -18.68
N LEU A 6 35.02 6.34 -19.94
CA LEU A 6 33.64 6.73 -20.27
C LEU A 6 32.64 5.59 -20.04
N SER A 7 33.04 4.35 -20.36
CA SER A 7 32.17 3.17 -20.22
C SER A 7 31.86 2.85 -18.76
N LEU A 8 32.80 3.14 -17.85
CA LEU A 8 32.63 2.88 -16.41
C LEU A 8 31.65 3.87 -15.76
N ILE A 9 31.68 5.14 -16.17
CA ILE A 9 30.77 6.18 -15.66
C ILE A 9 29.34 5.94 -16.18
N LEU A 10 29.19 5.48 -17.43
CA LEU A 10 27.90 5.14 -18.00
C LEU A 10 27.26 3.93 -17.29
N LEU A 11 28.05 2.91 -16.93
CA LEU A 11 27.59 1.75 -16.15
C LEU A 11 27.16 2.13 -14.73
N ILE A 12 27.86 3.07 -14.07
CA ILE A 12 27.48 3.57 -12.74
C ILE A 12 26.17 4.38 -12.81
N LEU A 13 25.95 5.16 -13.87
CA LEU A 13 24.71 5.90 -14.08
C LEU A 13 23.51 4.99 -14.39
N LEU A 14 23.71 3.89 -15.13
CA LEU A 14 22.67 2.88 -15.39
C LEU A 14 22.32 2.05 -14.14
N ALA A 15 23.30 1.76 -13.27
CA ALA A 15 23.04 1.13 -11.97
C ALA A 15 22.31 2.07 -10.99
N ALA A 16 22.61 3.37 -11.03
CA ALA A 16 21.92 4.37 -10.21
C ALA A 16 20.45 4.58 -10.63
N TRP A 17 20.11 4.36 -11.91
CA TRP A 17 18.73 4.51 -12.41
C TRP A 17 17.84 3.29 -12.12
N THR A 18 18.41 2.09 -12.07
CA THR A 18 17.70 0.88 -11.62
C THR A 18 17.58 0.82 -10.09
N ALA A 19 18.44 1.54 -9.36
CA ALA A 19 18.32 1.75 -7.92
C ALA A 19 17.28 2.80 -7.50
N LYS A 20 16.48 3.35 -8.42
CA LYS A 20 15.14 3.84 -8.08
C LYS A 20 14.22 2.64 -7.79
N SER A 21 14.61 1.88 -6.77
CA SER A 21 13.72 1.57 -5.66
C SER A 21 12.36 1.09 -6.14
N GLN A 22 12.36 0.00 -6.90
CA GLN A 22 11.20 -0.89 -6.99
C GLN A 22 11.09 -1.54 -5.60
N TRP A 23 10.58 -0.79 -4.62
CA TRP A 23 10.26 -1.29 -3.29
C TRP A 23 9.11 -2.27 -3.46
N THR A 24 9.45 -3.51 -3.78
CA THR A 24 8.56 -4.65 -3.66
C THR A 24 8.49 -4.96 -2.18
N ILE A 25 7.64 -4.20 -1.47
CA ILE A 25 7.30 -4.54 -0.09
C ILE A 25 6.53 -5.85 -0.18
N ASN A 26 7.23 -6.95 0.11
CA ASN A 26 6.59 -8.23 0.29
C ASN A 26 5.70 -8.07 1.53
N ALA A 27 4.38 -8.16 1.40
CA ALA A 27 3.47 -7.86 2.51
C ALA A 27 3.76 -8.73 3.75
N GLY A 28 4.30 -9.94 3.56
CA GLY A 28 4.78 -10.80 4.64
C GLY A 28 6.14 -10.44 5.27
N ALA A 29 6.80 -9.35 4.87
CA ALA A 29 8.11 -8.93 5.37
C ALA A 29 8.05 -7.93 6.53
N LEU A 30 6.88 -7.35 6.83
CA LEU A 30 6.75 -6.45 7.97
C LEU A 30 6.60 -7.26 9.26
N LYS A 31 7.28 -6.80 10.30
CA LYS A 31 7.04 -7.27 11.65
C LYS A 31 5.68 -6.79 12.11
N MET A 32 5.00 -7.62 12.88
CA MET A 32 3.74 -7.26 13.50
C MET A 32 3.84 -7.40 15.02
N TYR A 33 3.27 -6.42 15.72
CA TYR A 33 3.16 -6.39 17.16
C TYR A 33 1.72 -6.18 17.56
N THR A 34 1.36 -6.70 18.71
CA THR A 34 0.04 -6.55 19.30
C THR A 34 0.13 -5.87 20.65
N LEU A 35 -0.88 -5.09 21.00
CA LEU A 35 -1.13 -4.66 22.37
C LEU A 35 -2.62 -4.54 22.65
N LYS A 36 -2.98 -4.54 23.93
CA LYS A 36 -4.33 -4.22 24.39
C LYS A 36 -4.32 -2.87 25.11
N ILE A 37 -5.26 -2.01 24.74
CA ILE A 37 -5.51 -0.72 25.39
C ILE A 37 -6.84 -0.81 26.14
N GLU A 38 -6.83 -0.50 27.43
CA GLU A 38 -8.04 -0.28 28.22
C GLU A 38 -8.33 1.22 28.31
N GLY A 39 -9.62 1.57 28.48
CA GLY A 39 -10.07 2.96 28.51
C GLY A 39 -10.23 3.59 27.13
N ASN A 40 -10.18 2.79 26.05
CA ASN A 40 -10.49 3.28 24.71
C ASN A 40 -12.01 3.46 24.53
N SER A 41 -12.50 4.69 24.68
CA SER A 41 -13.94 4.98 24.61
C SER A 41 -14.33 5.50 23.21
N GLY A 42 -14.66 4.57 22.32
CA GLY A 42 -15.36 4.87 21.07
C GLY A 42 -14.49 5.26 19.87
N PRO A 43 -15.12 5.57 18.72
CA PRO A 43 -14.44 5.72 17.43
C PRO A 43 -13.45 6.89 17.37
N ASP A 44 -13.77 8.02 18.01
CA ASP A 44 -12.93 9.21 17.92
C ASP A 44 -11.63 9.04 18.71
N ASN A 45 -11.71 8.46 19.91
CA ASN A 45 -10.53 8.10 20.70
C ASN A 45 -9.70 7.02 19.99
N THR A 46 -10.35 6.07 19.34
CA THR A 46 -9.69 5.04 18.53
C THR A 46 -8.87 5.66 17.39
N ARG A 47 -9.45 6.60 16.64
CA ARG A 47 -8.76 7.33 15.56
C ARG A 47 -7.61 8.18 16.09
N TYR A 48 -7.84 8.86 17.21
CA TYR A 48 -6.81 9.68 17.86
C TYR A 48 -5.60 8.84 18.26
N LEU A 49 -5.81 7.72 18.97
CA LEU A 49 -4.73 6.81 19.36
C LEU A 49 -4.02 6.19 18.17
N GLN A 50 -4.77 5.81 17.13
CA GLN A 50 -4.18 5.32 15.89
C GLN A 50 -3.24 6.36 15.27
N GLY A 51 -3.66 7.63 15.23
CA GLY A 51 -2.83 8.74 14.76
C GLY A 51 -1.55 8.90 15.58
N LEU A 52 -1.65 8.86 16.91
CA LEU A 52 -0.49 8.96 17.80
C LEU A 52 0.53 7.83 17.59
N ILE A 53 0.07 6.59 17.46
CA ILE A 53 0.94 5.43 17.23
C ILE A 53 1.54 5.50 15.81
N ASN A 54 0.75 5.90 14.80
CA ASN A 54 1.23 6.10 13.44
C ASN A 54 2.28 7.20 13.31
N ASN A 55 2.35 8.16 14.22
CA ASN A 55 3.37 9.21 14.20
C ASN A 55 4.73 8.75 14.77
N GLN A 56 4.82 7.53 15.30
CA GLN A 56 6.10 6.99 15.77
C GLN A 56 7.00 6.62 14.58
N PRO A 57 8.30 6.94 14.62
CA PRO A 57 9.20 6.87 13.45
C PRO A 57 9.42 5.45 12.93
N ASP A 58 9.37 4.48 13.82
CA ASP A 58 9.58 3.05 13.62
C ASP A 58 8.31 2.27 13.29
N VAL A 59 7.13 2.86 13.50
CA VAL A 59 5.85 2.27 13.11
C VAL A 59 5.59 2.62 11.65
N LEU A 60 5.23 1.67 10.78
CA LEU A 60 4.72 1.98 9.44
C LEU A 60 3.21 2.25 9.46
N LEU A 61 2.48 1.38 10.16
CA LEU A 61 1.03 1.42 10.29
C LEU A 61 0.61 0.84 11.63
N ALA A 62 -0.35 1.46 12.28
CA ALA A 62 -1.08 0.94 13.41
C ALA A 62 -2.57 0.87 13.07
N ARG A 63 -3.23 -0.18 13.57
CA ARG A 63 -4.67 -0.38 13.54
C ARG A 63 -5.15 -0.51 14.95
N VAL A 64 -5.97 0.44 15.39
CA VAL A 64 -6.61 0.41 16.71
C VAL A 64 -8.06 0.07 16.48
N LYS A 65 -8.54 -0.98 17.13
CA LYS A 65 -9.95 -1.36 17.13
C LYS A 65 -10.70 -0.67 18.26
N ILE A 66 -12.01 -0.49 18.10
CA ILE A 66 -12.88 0.07 19.17
C ILE A 66 -12.75 -0.71 20.48
N ASP A 67 -12.59 -2.03 20.42
CA ASP A 67 -12.38 -2.89 21.60
C ASP A 67 -11.02 -2.68 22.28
N GLY A 68 -10.16 -1.80 21.75
CA GLY A 68 -8.84 -1.49 22.28
C GLY A 68 -7.74 -2.46 21.82
N SER A 69 -8.04 -3.43 20.96
CA SER A 69 -7.02 -4.28 20.35
C SER A 69 -6.23 -3.48 19.33
N VAL A 70 -4.90 -3.55 19.39
CA VAL A 70 -4.01 -2.81 18.48
C VAL A 70 -3.08 -3.76 17.75
N PHE A 71 -2.93 -3.52 16.45
CA PHE A 71 -1.94 -4.16 15.59
C PHE A 71 -0.98 -3.08 15.09
N ILE A 72 0.32 -3.31 15.24
CA ILE A 72 1.38 -2.39 14.82
C ILE A 72 2.24 -3.12 13.81
N PHE A 73 2.43 -2.51 12.65
CA PHE A 73 3.24 -3.02 11.55
C PHE A 73 4.46 -2.13 11.38
N SER A 74 5.64 -2.74 11.28
CA SER A 74 6.90 -2.04 11.09
C SER A 74 7.88 -2.84 10.23
N GLU A 75 8.87 -2.16 9.68
CA GLU A 75 9.98 -2.82 9.00
C GLU A 75 11.12 -3.16 9.97
N THR A 76 11.31 -2.33 10.97
CA THR A 76 12.34 -2.47 11.99
C THR A 76 11.73 -2.82 13.33
N PRO A 77 12.52 -3.37 14.28
CA PRO A 77 12.08 -3.47 15.66
C PRO A 77 11.54 -2.14 16.19
N ILE A 78 10.40 -2.19 16.88
CA ILE A 78 9.79 -0.97 17.47
C ILE A 78 10.35 -0.67 18.86
N ASN A 79 10.37 0.61 19.22
CA ASN A 79 10.62 1.12 20.55
C ASN A 79 9.33 1.02 21.38
N ALA A 80 9.08 -0.18 21.90
CA ALA A 80 7.89 -0.47 22.70
C ALA A 80 7.75 0.43 23.94
N GLU A 81 8.86 0.86 24.54
CA GLU A 81 8.84 1.75 25.70
C GLU A 81 8.35 3.15 25.35
N ALA A 82 8.85 3.72 24.24
CA ALA A 82 8.40 5.03 23.75
C ALA A 82 6.90 5.02 23.42
N ILE A 83 6.42 3.99 22.72
CA ILE A 83 5.00 3.83 22.40
C ILE A 83 4.15 3.77 23.67
N ARG A 84 4.58 2.97 24.66
CA ARG A 84 3.84 2.86 25.93
C ARG A 84 3.88 4.15 26.74
N ALA A 85 5.00 4.86 26.78
CA ALA A 85 5.13 6.14 27.47
C ALA A 85 4.19 7.18 26.84
N MET A 86 4.15 7.25 25.51
CA MET A 86 3.21 8.09 24.76
C MET A 86 1.75 7.74 25.06
N LEU A 87 1.39 6.45 25.10
CA LEU A 87 0.00 6.07 25.40
C LEU A 87 -0.39 6.41 26.84
N LYS A 88 0.54 6.28 27.80
CA LYS A 88 0.29 6.59 29.22
C LYS A 88 0.14 8.08 29.54
N SER A 89 0.64 8.98 28.68
CA SER A 89 0.43 10.42 28.90
C SER A 89 -1.02 10.86 28.65
N ASN A 90 -1.85 9.98 28.08
CA ASN A 90 -3.27 10.20 27.88
C ASN A 90 -4.07 9.72 29.11
N SER A 91 -4.78 10.64 29.75
CA SER A 91 -5.58 10.35 30.95
C SER A 91 -6.63 9.26 30.67
N GLY A 92 -6.73 8.27 31.56
CA GLY A 92 -7.73 7.20 31.47
C GLY A 92 -7.32 6.01 30.60
N ILE A 93 -6.15 6.05 29.96
CA ILE A 93 -5.64 4.96 29.13
C ILE A 93 -4.71 4.05 29.91
N LYS A 94 -4.90 2.73 29.79
CA LYS A 94 -3.93 1.73 30.24
C LYS A 94 -3.44 0.90 29.05
N ALA A 95 -2.15 1.04 28.74
CA ALA A 95 -1.51 0.27 27.69
C ALA A 95 -0.87 -1.00 28.27
N GLY A 96 -1.28 -2.16 27.75
CA GLY A 96 -0.72 -3.47 28.05
C GLY A 96 0.73 -3.64 27.57
N LYS A 97 1.20 -4.89 27.61
CA LYS A 97 2.50 -5.25 27.03
C LYS A 97 2.39 -5.27 25.51
N ILE A 98 3.43 -4.77 24.84
CA ILE A 98 3.58 -4.91 23.39
C ILE A 98 4.32 -6.22 23.12
N THR A 99 3.76 -7.07 22.27
CA THR A 99 4.31 -8.38 21.93
C THR A 99 4.46 -8.51 20.42
N GLU A 100 5.63 -8.91 19.95
CA GLU A 100 5.80 -9.35 18.55
C GLU A 100 4.94 -10.60 18.33
N ALA A 101 4.25 -10.66 17.21
CA ALA A 101 3.27 -11.70 16.94
C ALA A 101 3.50 -12.29 15.56
N THR A 102 3.38 -13.61 15.49
CA THR A 102 3.40 -14.37 14.24
C THR A 102 1.99 -14.82 13.93
N PHE A 103 1.51 -14.48 12.74
CA PHE A 103 0.17 -14.80 12.29
C PHE A 103 0.24 -15.55 10.97
N SER A 104 -0.82 -16.30 10.65
CA SER A 104 -0.99 -16.80 9.30
C SER A 104 -1.11 -15.64 8.31
N LYS A 105 -0.84 -15.92 7.03
CA LYS A 105 -0.94 -14.92 5.95
C LYS A 105 -2.31 -14.25 5.91
N GLU A 106 -3.38 -15.03 6.07
CA GLU A 106 -4.76 -14.53 6.05
C GLU A 106 -5.03 -13.60 7.24
N GLU A 107 -4.63 -13.99 8.46
CA GLU A 107 -4.82 -13.14 9.64
C GLU A 107 -3.99 -11.86 9.59
N TYR A 108 -2.76 -11.93 9.06
CA TYR A 108 -1.93 -10.77 8.83
C TYR A 108 -2.63 -9.80 7.87
N TYR A 109 -3.15 -10.31 6.75
CA TYR A 109 -3.90 -9.49 5.80
C TYR A 109 -5.16 -8.88 6.42
N LYS A 110 -5.93 -9.65 7.19
CA LYS A 110 -7.06 -9.12 7.98
C LYS A 110 -6.61 -7.99 8.88
N ALA A 111 -5.58 -8.20 9.70
CA ALA A 111 -5.10 -7.20 10.63
C ALA A 111 -4.59 -5.93 9.93
N TYR A 112 -3.95 -6.03 8.77
CA TYR A 112 -3.41 -4.89 8.03
C TYR A 112 -4.52 -4.04 7.37
N THR A 113 -5.49 -4.74 6.78
CA THR A 113 -6.52 -4.16 5.91
C THR A 113 -7.83 -3.85 6.61
N LEU A 114 -8.08 -4.34 7.82
CA LEU A 114 -9.27 -3.93 8.59
C LEU A 114 -9.21 -2.42 8.87
N PHE A 115 -10.08 -1.67 8.20
CA PHE A 115 -10.38 -0.27 8.50
C PHE A 115 -11.61 -0.25 9.39
N ASP A 116 -11.56 0.43 10.53
CA ASP A 116 -12.76 0.60 11.34
C ASP A 116 -13.68 1.72 10.80
N PHE A 117 -13.19 2.69 9.99
CA PHE A 117 -14.07 3.77 9.49
C PHE A 117 -13.74 4.41 8.12
N PRO A 118 -14.71 4.41 7.18
CA PRO A 118 -15.84 3.49 7.19
C PRO A 118 -15.29 2.06 7.26
N ALA A 119 -16.03 1.14 7.89
CA ALA A 119 -15.67 -0.26 7.91
C ALA A 119 -15.33 -0.66 6.46
N ALA A 120 -14.04 -0.86 6.16
CA ALA A 120 -13.72 -1.48 4.90
C ALA A 120 -14.21 -2.89 5.12
N ASP A 121 -15.30 -3.25 4.47
CA ASP A 121 -15.63 -4.66 4.33
C ASP A 121 -14.35 -5.29 3.79
N TYR A 122 -13.76 -6.14 4.62
CA TYR A 122 -12.52 -6.87 4.34
C TYR A 122 -12.59 -7.63 3.00
N TYR A 123 -13.80 -7.76 2.44
CA TYR A 123 -14.14 -8.39 1.16
C TYR A 123 -14.71 -7.45 0.09
N SER A 124 -14.47 -6.15 0.18
CA SER A 124 -14.85 -5.22 -0.89
C SER A 124 -13.82 -5.29 -2.01
N ASP A 125 -14.30 -5.49 -3.24
CA ASP A 125 -13.51 -5.34 -4.47
C ASP A 125 -13.07 -3.89 -4.71
N LYS A 126 -13.53 -2.94 -3.88
CA LYS A 126 -13.08 -1.55 -3.91
C LYS A 126 -11.63 -1.45 -3.49
N LYS A 127 -10.85 -0.81 -4.37
CA LYS A 127 -9.47 -0.44 -4.12
C LYS A 127 -9.33 0.33 -2.80
N PRO A 128 -8.31 0.03 -1.96
CA PRO A 128 -8.11 0.75 -0.71
C PRO A 128 -7.85 2.24 -0.96
N GLU A 129 -8.25 3.06 0.01
CA GLU A 129 -7.95 4.48 0.06
C GLU A 129 -6.59 4.74 0.73
N LYS A 130 -5.98 5.88 0.41
CA LYS A 130 -4.75 6.32 1.08
C LYS A 130 -5.07 6.78 2.50
N LEU A 131 -4.28 6.34 3.46
CA LEU A 131 -4.24 6.94 4.79
C LEU A 131 -3.49 8.26 4.71
N TYR A 132 -3.98 9.30 5.38
CA TYR A 132 -3.30 10.60 5.39
C TYR A 132 -2.29 10.66 6.53
N TYR A 133 -0.99 10.67 6.19
CA TYR A 133 0.09 10.91 7.16
C TYR A 133 0.76 12.25 6.89
N GLN A 134 1.40 12.81 7.94
CA GLN A 134 2.29 13.96 7.77
C GLN A 134 3.52 13.59 6.92
N ASP A 135 4.05 12.38 7.13
CA ASP A 135 5.14 11.82 6.32
C ASP A 135 4.58 11.17 5.05
N LYS A 136 4.87 11.81 3.90
CA LYS A 136 4.41 11.34 2.58
C LYS A 136 5.08 10.06 2.10
N GLN A 137 6.34 9.82 2.46
CA GLN A 137 7.00 8.57 2.09
C GLN A 137 6.37 7.39 2.83
N LYS A 138 6.08 7.59 4.12
CA LYS A 138 5.39 6.60 4.95
C LYS A 138 3.96 6.32 4.48
N GLU A 139 3.23 7.37 4.08
CA GLU A 139 1.88 7.26 3.49
C GLU A 139 1.90 6.40 2.22
N GLU A 140 2.77 6.72 1.27
CA GLU A 140 2.89 5.97 0.01
C GLU A 140 3.25 4.51 0.25
N LYS A 141 4.10 4.27 1.24
CA LYS A 141 4.58 2.96 1.63
C LYS A 141 3.49 2.10 2.26
N ALA A 142 2.78 2.62 3.26
CA ALA A 142 1.64 1.93 3.87
C ALA A 142 0.54 1.65 2.83
N TYR A 143 0.30 2.61 1.94
CA TYR A 143 -0.64 2.44 0.84
C TYR A 143 -0.21 1.36 -0.16
N SER A 144 1.08 1.30 -0.52
CA SER A 144 1.62 0.29 -1.43
C SER A 144 1.41 -1.12 -0.90
N VAL A 145 1.61 -1.34 0.40
CA VAL A 145 1.34 -2.63 1.04
C VAL A 145 -0.15 -2.98 0.99
N ALA A 146 -1.02 -2.04 1.39
CA ALA A 146 -2.47 -2.26 1.32
C ALA A 146 -2.94 -2.59 -0.10
N LYS A 147 -2.40 -1.88 -1.11
CA LYS A 147 -2.68 -2.14 -2.52
C LYS A 147 -2.20 -3.52 -2.95
N SER A 148 -1.00 -3.94 -2.56
CA SER A 148 -0.48 -5.27 -2.90
C SER A 148 -1.33 -6.39 -2.29
N ILE A 149 -1.78 -6.23 -1.04
CA ILE A 149 -2.71 -7.18 -0.40
C ILE A 149 -4.03 -7.23 -1.18
N TRP A 150 -4.59 -6.07 -1.54
CA TRP A 150 -5.83 -5.99 -2.30
C TRP A 150 -5.73 -6.64 -3.69
N ILE A 151 -4.64 -6.42 -4.43
CA ILE A 151 -4.40 -7.08 -5.75
C ILE A 151 -4.40 -8.60 -5.61
N GLU A 152 -3.84 -9.11 -4.50
CA GLU A 152 -3.77 -10.54 -4.26
C GLU A 152 -5.16 -11.16 -3.99
N PHE A 153 -6.05 -10.46 -3.28
CA PHE A 153 -7.41 -10.92 -3.03
C PHE A 153 -8.37 -10.70 -4.20
N PHE A 154 -8.17 -9.63 -4.98
CA PHE A 154 -9.07 -9.22 -6.06
C PHE A 154 -8.33 -9.04 -7.39
N PRO A 155 -7.72 -10.11 -7.94
CA PRO A 155 -6.96 -10.01 -9.19
C PRO A 155 -7.85 -9.56 -10.36
N ASP A 156 -9.10 -10.01 -10.41
CA ASP A 156 -10.05 -9.69 -11.50
C ASP A 156 -10.44 -8.21 -11.46
N ALA A 157 -10.83 -7.69 -10.29
CA ALA A 157 -11.14 -6.28 -10.13
C ALA A 157 -9.95 -5.37 -10.46
N TYR A 158 -8.72 -5.82 -10.18
CA TYR A 158 -7.50 -5.09 -10.57
C TYR A 158 -7.29 -5.04 -12.09
N GLN A 159 -7.63 -6.12 -12.80
CA GLN A 159 -7.49 -6.19 -14.27
C GLN A 159 -8.50 -5.27 -14.96
N GLU A 160 -9.75 -5.22 -14.48
CA GLU A 160 -10.81 -4.38 -15.06
C GLU A 160 -10.51 -2.87 -15.00
N ILE A 161 -9.78 -2.43 -13.96
CA ILE A 161 -9.41 -1.02 -13.79
C ILE A 161 -8.05 -0.66 -14.42
N GLN A 162 -7.31 -1.63 -14.99
CA GLN A 162 -6.11 -1.28 -15.74
C GLN A 162 -6.51 -0.52 -17.00
N PRO A 163 -5.85 0.59 -17.33
CA PRO A 163 -5.98 1.14 -18.67
C PRO A 163 -5.60 0.04 -19.66
N ALA A 164 -6.48 -0.24 -20.62
CA ALA A 164 -6.20 -1.19 -21.68
C ALA A 164 -4.80 -0.88 -22.25
N PRO A 165 -3.94 -1.88 -22.47
CA PRO A 165 -2.63 -1.68 -23.06
C PRO A 165 -2.76 -0.76 -24.28
N LYS A 166 -1.97 0.33 -24.33
CA LYS A 166 -1.99 1.29 -25.45
C LYS A 166 -1.81 0.61 -26.82
N GLU A 167 -1.20 -0.58 -26.84
CA GLU A 167 -1.04 -1.41 -28.03
C GLU A 167 -2.37 -1.91 -28.62
N LEU A 168 -3.38 -2.20 -27.80
CA LEU A 168 -4.72 -2.59 -28.28
C LEU A 168 -5.42 -1.42 -28.96
N THR A 169 -5.25 -0.19 -28.44
CA THR A 169 -5.85 1.02 -29.01
C THR A 169 -5.22 1.39 -30.35
N GLU A 170 -3.93 1.15 -30.54
CA GLU A 170 -3.24 1.34 -31.83
C GLU A 170 -3.59 0.25 -32.86
N MET A 171 -3.74 -1.01 -32.44
CA MET A 171 -4.17 -2.09 -33.35
C MET A 171 -5.61 -1.92 -33.81
N GLU A 172 -6.55 -1.54 -32.93
CA GLU A 172 -7.94 -1.26 -33.32
C GLU A 172 -8.06 -0.01 -34.22
N GLN A 173 -7.23 1.01 -33.99
CA GLN A 173 -7.15 2.17 -34.88
C GLN A 173 -6.56 1.80 -36.26
N LYS A 174 -5.56 0.92 -36.31
CA LYS A 174 -4.98 0.41 -37.56
C LYS A 174 -5.95 -0.52 -38.33
N GLU A 175 -6.71 -1.37 -37.63
CA GLU A 175 -7.74 -2.22 -38.26
C GLU A 175 -8.89 -1.40 -38.86
N LYS A 176 -9.35 -0.34 -38.18
CA LYS A 176 -10.36 0.58 -38.72
C LYS A 176 -9.85 1.35 -39.94
N ALA A 177 -8.57 1.75 -39.97
CA ALA A 177 -7.95 2.40 -41.12
C ALA A 177 -7.78 1.44 -42.32
N GLN A 178 -7.50 0.16 -42.10
CA GLN A 178 -7.39 -0.84 -43.17
C GLN A 178 -8.76 -1.26 -43.74
N LYS A 179 -9.81 -1.37 -42.91
CA LYS A 179 -11.17 -1.73 -43.37
C LYS A 179 -11.92 -0.58 -44.06
N GLY A 180 -11.47 0.67 -43.92
CA GLY A 180 -12.06 1.85 -44.57
C GLY A 180 -11.58 2.14 -46.00
N SER A 181 -10.56 1.43 -46.52
CA SER A 181 -9.92 1.77 -47.80
C SER A 181 -10.37 0.94 -49.02
N ASN A 182 -11.44 0.14 -48.92
CA ASN A 182 -11.87 -0.74 -50.02
C ASN A 182 -13.33 -0.55 -50.47
N ILE A 183 -13.74 0.71 -50.66
CA ILE A 183 -14.93 1.04 -51.45
C ILE A 183 -14.47 1.78 -52.71
N PHE A 184 -13.97 1.01 -53.68
CA PHE A 184 -13.93 1.41 -55.09
C PHE A 184 -15.37 1.43 -55.61
N PHE A 185 -15.99 2.61 -55.71
CA PHE A 185 -17.18 2.76 -56.54
C PHE A 185 -16.74 2.92 -57.99
N LYS A 186 -16.89 1.83 -58.72
CA LYS A 186 -16.88 1.77 -60.18
C LYS A 186 -18.33 1.98 -60.65
N SER A 187 -18.65 3.09 -61.29
CA SER A 187 -19.77 3.18 -62.24
C SER A 187 -19.48 4.33 -63.20
N LYS A 188 -18.95 4.02 -64.39
CA LYS A 188 -19.69 3.81 -65.64
C LYS A 188 -20.20 5.12 -66.26
N THR A 189 -19.55 5.45 -67.36
CA THR A 189 -20.08 6.07 -68.58
C THR A 189 -21.60 6.03 -68.74
N GLU A 190 -22.17 7.20 -69.02
CA GLU A 190 -22.96 7.50 -70.23
C GLU A 190 -22.81 8.99 -70.58
#